data_AF-A0A915K1N1-F1
#
_entry.id   AF-A0A915K1N1-F1
#
_cell.length_a   1.000
_cell.length_b   1.000
_cell.length_c   1.000
_cell.angle_alpha   90.00
_cell.angle_beta   90.00
_cell.angle_gamma   90.00
#
_symmetry.space_group_name_H-M   'P 1'
#
loop_
_entity.id
_entity.type
_entity.pdbx_description
1 polymer ?
#
loop_
_entity_poly.entity_id
_entity_poly.type
_entity_poly.pdbx_seq_one_letter_code
_entity_poly.pdbx_strand_id
1 'polypeptide(L)'
;AAHAGISLSDAEASIASPFTSKTPDIRCVLDIIREGRAALVTSFGVFKYMASYSMTQFLSVSVLYWIGTNLADFQFLYIDLCLITVFAIFFGYTPAADFIDPKPPPTKILSISSVTSICLQLIISIIFQLFNYFLVAQQPW
;
A
#
# COMPACT_ATOMS: atom_id res chain seq x y z
N ALA A 1 -7.10 28.90 -9.85
CA ALA A 1 -5.86 28.26 -10.35
C ALA A 1 -6.17 26.78 -10.63
N ALA A 2 -5.60 26.21 -11.69
CA ALA A 2 -5.72 24.77 -11.96
C ALA A 2 -4.81 23.99 -10.99
N HIS A 3 -5.26 22.84 -10.48
CA HIS A 3 -4.47 22.00 -9.56
C HIS A 3 -3.45 21.10 -10.29
N ALA A 4 -3.66 20.86 -11.59
CA ALA A 4 -2.75 20.19 -12.50
C ALA A 4 -3.02 20.70 -13.93
N GLY A 5 -2.00 20.68 -14.80
CA GLY A 5 -2.09 21.11 -16.20
C GLY A 5 -1.31 20.19 -17.12
N ILE A 6 -1.70 20.15 -18.39
CA ILE A 6 -1.04 19.37 -19.44
C ILE A 6 -0.68 20.34 -20.58
N SER A 7 0.61 20.48 -20.89
CA SER A 7 1.05 21.17 -22.10
C SER A 7 1.01 20.21 -23.29
N LEU A 8 0.44 20.66 -24.41
CA LEU A 8 0.40 19.92 -25.69
C LEU A 8 1.52 20.35 -26.66
N SER A 9 2.42 21.23 -26.21
CA SER A 9 3.52 21.78 -26.99
C SER A 9 4.81 21.83 -26.17
N ASP A 10 5.95 21.64 -26.85
CA ASP A 10 7.28 21.69 -26.23
C ASP A 10 7.72 23.12 -25.84
N ALA A 11 7.01 24.16 -26.30
CA ALA A 11 7.30 25.57 -26.03
C ALA A 11 6.87 26.02 -24.61
N GLU A 12 7.13 27.29 -24.26
CA GLU A 12 7.01 27.96 -22.94
C GLU A 12 5.86 27.52 -22.00
N ALA A 13 4.76 27.00 -22.53
CA ALA A 13 3.67 26.39 -21.76
C ALA A 13 4.10 25.14 -20.96
N SER A 14 5.11 24.39 -21.41
CA SER A 14 5.61 23.18 -20.72
C SER A 14 6.31 23.51 -19.40
N ILE A 15 6.86 24.72 -19.26
CA ILE A 15 7.55 25.20 -18.06
C ILE A 15 6.55 25.38 -16.89
N ALA A 16 5.28 25.63 -17.21
CA ALA A 16 4.22 25.87 -16.23
C ALA A 16 3.35 24.64 -15.93
N SER A 17 3.44 23.57 -16.72
CA SER A 17 2.60 22.38 -16.59
C SER A 17 3.38 21.17 -16.04
N PRO A 18 2.86 20.44 -15.03
CA PRO A 18 3.52 19.24 -14.51
C PRO A 18 3.58 18.07 -15.50
N PHE A 19 2.77 18.08 -16.56
CA PHE A 19 2.76 17.06 -17.62
C PHE A 19 2.90 17.71 -19.00
N THR A 20 3.69 17.11 -19.88
CA THR A 20 3.88 17.57 -21.26
C THR A 20 3.66 16.42 -22.23
N SER A 21 2.74 16.59 -23.17
CA SER A 21 2.49 15.66 -24.26
C SER A 21 3.30 16.05 -25.48
N LYS A 22 4.07 15.11 -26.04
CA LYS A 22 4.83 15.29 -27.29
C LYS A 22 3.95 15.17 -28.54
N THR A 23 2.78 14.57 -28.39
CA THR A 23 1.79 14.46 -29.46
C THR A 23 0.65 15.44 -29.20
N PRO A 24 0.26 16.28 -30.18
CA PRO A 24 -0.82 17.24 -30.03
C PRO A 24 -2.19 16.56 -30.13
N ASP A 25 -2.43 15.56 -29.28
CA ASP A 25 -3.68 14.83 -29.12
C ASP A 25 -4.14 14.93 -27.66
N ILE A 26 -5.45 15.07 -27.45
CA ILE A 26 -6.08 15.15 -26.13
C ILE A 26 -6.22 13.77 -25.45
N ARG A 27 -5.95 12.66 -26.15
CA ARG A 27 -5.99 11.31 -25.58
C ARG A 27 -5.11 11.14 -24.34
N CYS A 28 -4.00 11.86 -24.26
CA CYS A 28 -3.10 11.87 -23.10
C CYS A 28 -3.82 12.23 -21.78
N VAL A 29 -4.93 12.99 -21.84
CA VAL A 29 -5.74 13.32 -20.67
C VAL A 29 -6.37 12.06 -20.07
N LEU A 30 -6.91 11.17 -20.92
CA LEU A 30 -7.51 9.91 -20.47
C LEU A 30 -6.45 8.99 -19.89
N ASP A 31 -5.27 8.92 -20.51
CA ASP A 31 -4.15 8.11 -20.01
C ASP A 31 -3.68 8.60 -18.64
N ILE A 32 -3.50 9.92 -18.46
CA ILE A 32 -3.13 10.52 -17.16
C ILE A 32 -4.19 10.24 -16.08
N ILE A 33 -5.48 10.31 -16.42
CA ILE A 33 -6.55 9.99 -15.47
C ILE A 33 -6.51 8.50 -15.08
N ARG A 34 -6.29 7.60 -16.04
CA ARG A 34 -6.21 6.15 -15.81
C ARG A 34 -5.02 5.81 -14.91
N GLU A 35 -3.84 6.33 -15.22
CA GLU A 35 -2.63 6.17 -14.42
C GLU A 35 -2.77 6.80 -13.04
N GLY A 36 -3.34 8.00 -12.95
CA GLY A 36 -3.58 8.66 -11.66
C GLY A 36 -4.53 7.86 -10.75
N ARG A 37 -5.57 7.23 -11.32
CA ARG A 37 -6.47 6.34 -10.56
C ARG A 37 -5.77 5.06 -10.12
N ALA A 38 -4.98 4.45 -11.00
CA ALA A 38 -4.20 3.26 -10.67
C ALA A 38 -3.22 3.56 -9.54
N ALA A 39 -2.44 4.63 -9.67
CA ALA A 39 -1.51 5.09 -8.65
C ALA A 39 -2.20 5.38 -7.31
N LEU A 40 -3.39 5.98 -7.31
CA LEU A 40 -4.14 6.27 -6.07
C LEU A 40 -4.62 4.98 -5.37
N VAL A 41 -5.20 4.03 -6.12
CA VAL A 41 -5.65 2.76 -5.57
C VAL A 41 -4.47 1.95 -5.04
N THR A 42 -3.36 1.90 -5.80
CA THR A 42 -2.12 1.26 -5.38
C THR A 42 -1.56 1.91 -4.12
N SER A 43 -1.49 3.24 -4.04
CA SER A 43 -1.01 3.93 -2.84
C SER A 43 -1.87 3.62 -1.61
N PHE A 44 -3.19 3.54 -1.77
CA PHE A 44 -4.09 3.19 -0.66
C PHE A 44 -3.95 1.72 -0.24
N GLY A 45 -3.70 0.83 -1.20
CA GLY A 45 -3.39 -0.57 -0.94
C GLY A 45 -2.10 -0.74 -0.15
N VAL A 46 -1.01 -0.06 -0.57
CA VAL A 46 0.27 -0.05 0.15
C VAL A 46 0.09 0.50 1.56
N PHE A 47 -0.66 1.59 1.74
CA PHE A 47 -0.95 2.14 3.06
C PHE A 47 -1.62 1.13 3.98
N LYS A 48 -2.69 0.45 3.51
CA LYS A 48 -3.37 -0.59 4.27
C LYS A 48 -2.43 -1.74 4.64
N TYR A 49 -1.64 -2.20 3.66
CA TYR A 49 -0.67 -3.26 3.87
C TYR A 49 0.36 -2.90 4.93
N MET A 50 0.96 -1.71 4.85
CA MET A 50 1.96 -1.23 5.83
C MET A 50 1.36 -1.09 7.23
N ALA A 51 0.12 -0.62 7.34
CA ALA A 51 -0.58 -0.53 8.62
C ALA A 51 -0.83 -1.94 9.22
N SER A 52 -1.34 -2.87 8.43
CA SER A 52 -1.60 -4.24 8.88
C SER A 52 -0.31 -4.99 9.24
N TYR A 53 0.75 -4.82 8.44
CA TYR A 53 2.05 -5.39 8.68
C TYR A 53 2.66 -4.89 9.99
N SER A 54 2.77 -3.56 10.16
CA SER A 54 3.40 -2.96 11.33
C SER A 54 2.71 -3.35 12.63
N MET A 55 1.37 -3.43 12.64
CA MET A 55 0.63 -3.93 13.80
C MET A 55 0.90 -5.41 14.07
N THR A 56 0.97 -6.25 13.04
CA THR A 56 1.26 -7.69 13.20
C THR A 56 2.68 -7.90 13.75
N GLN A 57 3.67 -7.17 13.24
CA GLN A 57 5.05 -7.20 13.74
C GLN A 57 5.14 -6.71 15.19
N PHE A 58 4.46 -5.61 15.51
CA PHE A 58 4.39 -5.09 16.89
C PHE A 58 3.84 -6.12 17.87
N LEU A 59 2.76 -6.83 17.50
CA LEU A 59 2.19 -7.89 18.33
C LEU A 59 3.13 -9.08 18.47
N SER A 60 3.77 -9.52 17.38
CA SER A 60 4.78 -10.59 17.43
C SER A 60 5.87 -10.27 18.44
N VAL A 61 6.48 -9.08 18.32
CA VAL A 61 7.55 -8.62 19.21
C VAL A 61 7.06 -8.50 20.65
N SER A 62 5.83 -8.02 20.86
CA SER A 62 5.23 -7.90 22.19
C SER A 62 5.04 -9.28 22.87
N VAL A 63 4.58 -10.29 22.13
CA VAL A 63 4.44 -11.67 22.64
C VAL A 63 5.81 -12.29 22.94
N LEU A 64 6.81 -12.08 22.08
CA LEU A 64 8.16 -12.58 22.34
C LEU A 64 8.79 -11.90 23.58
N TYR A 65 8.59 -10.60 23.74
CA TYR A 65 9.07 -9.88 24.91
C TYR A 65 8.41 -10.34 26.20
N TRP A 66 7.13 -10.75 26.15
CA TRP A 66 6.44 -11.33 27.31
C TRP A 66 7.16 -12.57 27.87
N ILE A 67 7.79 -13.37 27.02
CA ILE A 67 8.59 -14.54 27.41
C ILE A 67 10.10 -14.23 27.53
N GLY A 68 10.48 -12.94 27.52
CA GLY A 68 11.87 -12.51 27.69
C GLY A 68 12.75 -12.71 26.46
N THR A 69 12.16 -12.87 25.28
CA THR A 69 12.87 -13.08 24.00
C THR A 69 12.57 -11.96 23.00
N ASN A 70 13.24 -11.97 21.85
CA ASN A 70 12.95 -11.08 20.74
C ASN A 70 13.26 -11.77 19.41
N LEU A 71 12.77 -11.22 18.30
CA LEU A 71 13.20 -11.66 16.98
C LEU A 71 14.69 -11.36 16.79
N ALA A 72 15.38 -12.26 16.10
CA ALA A 72 16.77 -12.04 15.71
C ALA A 72 16.88 -11.01 14.59
N ASP A 73 18.00 -10.28 14.51
CA ASP A 73 18.22 -9.24 13.49
C ASP A 73 18.02 -9.77 12.06
N PHE A 74 18.47 -11.00 11.78
CA PHE A 74 18.25 -11.65 10.49
C PHE A 74 16.78 -11.95 10.19
N GLN A 75 15.96 -12.23 11.23
CA GLN A 75 14.51 -12.42 11.04
C GLN A 75 13.85 -11.10 10.68
N PHE A 76 14.20 -10.00 11.36
CA PHE A 76 13.71 -8.66 10.99
C PHE A 76 14.10 -8.30 9.56
N LEU A 77 15.38 -8.49 9.19
CA LEU A 77 15.87 -8.19 7.85
C LEU A 77 15.17 -9.04 6.79
N TYR A 78 14.97 -10.33 7.06
CA TYR A 78 14.23 -11.21 6.14
C TYR A 78 12.80 -10.71 5.90
N ILE A 79 12.10 -10.32 6.96
CA ILE A 79 10.73 -9.81 6.83
C ILE A 79 10.74 -8.52 6.01
N ASP A 80 11.54 -7.53 6.37
CA ASP A 80 11.54 -6.22 5.71
C ASP A 80 12.05 -6.28 4.25
N LEU A 81 13.17 -6.97 4.02
CA LEU A 81 13.82 -6.99 2.71
C LEU A 81 13.20 -8.02 1.77
N CYS A 82 12.92 -9.23 2.24
CA CYS A 82 12.46 -10.31 1.37
C CYS A 82 10.94 -10.37 1.25
N LEU A 83 10.19 -9.97 2.28
CA LEU A 83 8.72 -10.01 2.23
C LEU A 83 8.15 -8.64 1.88
N ILE A 84 8.43 -7.61 2.69
CA ILE A 84 7.80 -6.29 2.55
C ILE A 84 8.28 -5.57 1.30
N THR A 85 9.58 -5.49 1.08
CA THR A 85 10.15 -4.76 -0.06
C THR A 85 9.74 -5.42 -1.38
N VAL A 86 9.83 -6.75 -1.47
CA VAL A 86 9.40 -7.50 -2.65
C VAL A 86 7.92 -7.28 -2.93
N PHE A 87 7.06 -7.40 -1.93
CA PHE A 87 5.64 -7.12 -2.07
C PHE A 87 5.38 -5.68 -2.54
N ALA A 88 6.04 -4.68 -1.95
CA ALA A 88 5.88 -3.28 -2.31
C ALA A 88 6.26 -3.01 -3.78
N ILE A 89 7.35 -3.62 -4.25
CA ILE A 89 7.79 -3.52 -5.65
C ILE A 89 6.73 -4.12 -6.58
N PHE A 90 6.33 -5.38 -6.36
CA PHE A 90 5.36 -6.05 -7.23
C PHE A 90 3.98 -5.39 -7.21
N PHE A 91 3.52 -4.94 -6.04
CA PHE A 91 2.24 -4.26 -5.90
C PHE A 91 2.25 -2.91 -6.62
N GLY A 92 3.39 -2.20 -6.60
CA GLY A 92 3.61 -0.96 -7.35
C GLY A 92 3.54 -1.11 -8.87
N TYR A 93 3.83 -2.30 -9.41
CA TYR A 93 3.77 -2.61 -10.84
C TYR A 93 2.37 -2.94 -11.37
N THR A 94 1.32 -2.66 -10.60
CA THR A 94 -0.06 -2.88 -11.05
C THR A 94 -0.40 -1.91 -12.20
N PRO A 95 -0.75 -2.41 -13.42
CA PRO A 95 -1.03 -1.55 -14.55
C PRO A 95 -2.36 -0.80 -14.38
N ALA A 96 -2.49 0.33 -15.07
CA ALA A 96 -3.76 1.04 -15.11
C ALA A 96 -4.84 0.25 -15.88
N ALA A 97 -6.08 0.37 -15.41
CA ALA A 97 -7.22 -0.31 -16.03
C ALA A 97 -7.42 0.14 -17.49
N ASP A 98 -7.88 -0.76 -18.36
CA ASP A 98 -8.12 -0.50 -19.80
C ASP A 98 -9.20 0.57 -20.06
N PHE A 99 -10.18 0.66 -19.16
CA PHE A 99 -11.31 1.55 -19.27
C PHE A 99 -11.53 2.33 -17.96
N ILE A 100 -12.07 3.54 -18.08
CA ILE A 100 -12.38 4.40 -16.93
C ILE A 100 -13.74 3.98 -16.37
N ASP A 101 -13.74 3.35 -15.19
CA ASP A 101 -14.97 3.00 -14.48
C ASP A 101 -15.70 4.27 -13.98
N PRO A 102 -17.03 4.38 -14.09
CA PRO A 102 -17.79 5.54 -13.61
C PRO A 102 -17.62 5.83 -12.11
N LYS A 103 -17.30 4.84 -11.29
CA LYS A 103 -17.07 4.98 -9.85
C LYS A 103 -15.63 5.45 -9.60
N PRO A 104 -15.42 6.66 -9.04
CA PRO A 104 -14.08 7.13 -8.72
C PRO A 104 -13.44 6.30 -7.60
N PRO A 105 -12.10 6.22 -7.55
CA PRO A 105 -11.41 5.65 -6.41
C PRO A 105 -11.72 6.46 -5.14
N PRO A 106 -11.62 5.83 -3.95
CA PRO A 106 -11.79 6.53 -2.69
C PRO A 106 -10.82 7.72 -2.60
N THR A 107 -11.29 8.86 -2.13
CA THR A 107 -10.48 10.09 -2.00
C THR A 107 -9.85 10.24 -0.62
N LYS A 108 -10.38 9.53 0.39
CA LYS A 108 -9.87 9.54 1.76
C LYS A 108 -9.17 8.23 2.07
N ILE A 109 -7.91 8.33 2.48
CA ILE A 109 -7.08 7.19 2.90
C ILE A 109 -7.75 6.48 4.10
N LEU A 110 -8.11 7.26 5.14
CA LEU A 110 -8.88 6.84 6.30
C LEU A 110 -10.39 6.92 6.04
N SER A 111 -10.88 6.14 5.08
CA SER A 111 -12.32 5.88 4.97
C SER A 111 -12.78 4.93 6.09
N ILE A 112 -14.06 4.98 6.47
CA ILE A 112 -14.63 4.03 7.45
C ILE A 112 -14.36 2.59 7.03
N SER A 113 -14.48 2.29 5.73
CA SER A 113 -14.20 0.99 5.15
C SER A 113 -12.72 0.59 5.32
N SER A 114 -11.79 1.53 5.13
CA SER A 114 -10.36 1.27 5.34
C SER A 114 -10.04 0.96 6.79
N VAL A 115 -10.57 1.75 7.73
CA VAL A 115 -10.35 1.58 9.17
C VAL A 115 -10.95 0.25 9.63
N THR A 116 -12.20 -0.03 9.30
CA THR A 116 -12.85 -1.31 9.65
C THR A 116 -12.07 -2.50 9.10
N SER A 117 -11.58 -2.41 7.85
CA SER A 117 -10.75 -3.45 7.24
C SER A 117 -9.45 -3.71 8.01
N ILE A 118 -8.74 -2.65 8.43
CA ILE A 118 -7.50 -2.77 9.21
C ILE A 118 -7.80 -3.32 10.61
N CYS A 119 -8.86 -2.84 11.28
CA CYS A 119 -9.25 -3.32 12.61
C CYS A 119 -9.65 -4.80 12.60
N LEU A 120 -10.42 -5.24 11.59
CA LEU A 120 -10.76 -6.66 11.45
C LEU A 120 -9.53 -7.51 11.20
N GLN A 121 -8.63 -7.06 10.32
CA GLN A 121 -7.35 -7.73 10.09
C GLN A 121 -6.53 -7.84 11.37
N LEU A 122 -6.49 -6.77 12.18
CA LEU A 122 -5.79 -6.77 13.46
C LEU A 122 -6.35 -7.81 14.43
N ILE A 123 -7.68 -7.89 14.56
CA ILE A 123 -8.33 -8.88 15.44
C ILE A 123 -7.98 -10.30 14.98
N ILE A 124 -8.03 -10.57 13.69
CA ILE A 124 -7.67 -11.87 13.12
C ILE A 124 -6.20 -12.20 13.42
N SER A 125 -5.28 -11.24 13.20
CA SER A 125 -3.86 -11.41 13.51
C SER A 125 -3.62 -11.71 15.00
N ILE A 126 -4.29 -11.00 15.92
CA ILE A 126 -4.17 -11.23 17.37
C ILE A 126 -4.63 -12.64 17.72
N ILE A 127 -5.82 -13.05 17.27
CA ILE A 127 -6.37 -14.37 17.57
C ILE A 127 -5.42 -15.45 17.05
N PHE A 128 -4.94 -15.30 15.81
CA PHE A 128 -4.02 -16.26 15.21
C PHE A 128 -2.70 -16.36 15.98
N GLN A 129 -2.08 -15.23 16.35
CA GLN A 129 -0.81 -15.24 17.08
C GLN A 129 -0.94 -15.83 18.48
N LEU A 130 -1.99 -15.46 19.22
CA LEU A 130 -2.25 -16.02 20.55
C LEU A 130 -2.54 -17.52 20.46
N PHE A 131 -3.32 -17.96 19.48
CA PHE A 131 -3.57 -19.38 19.24
C PHE A 131 -2.28 -20.15 18.99
N ASN A 132 -1.41 -19.64 18.11
CA ASN A 132 -0.10 -20.27 17.87
C ASN A 132 0.77 -20.29 19.12
N TYR A 133 0.79 -19.21 19.89
CA TYR A 133 1.53 -19.14 21.15
C TYR A 133 1.07 -20.22 22.14
N PHE A 134 -0.24 -20.33 22.40
CA PHE A 134 -0.76 -21.35 23.31
C PHE A 134 -0.53 -22.77 22.78
N LEU A 135 -0.68 -22.97 21.46
CA LEU A 135 -0.46 -24.27 20.84
C LEU A 135 0.99 -24.71 20.99
N VAL A 136 1.96 -23.82 20.82
CA VAL A 136 3.39 -24.10 20.99
C VAL A 136 3.75 -24.26 22.46
N ALA A 137 3.17 -23.47 23.37
CA ALA A 137 3.43 -23.54 24.80
C ALA A 137 2.96 -24.86 25.46
N GLN A 138 2.00 -25.57 24.84
CA GLN A 138 1.54 -26.88 25.32
C GLN A 138 2.42 -28.05 24.87
N GLN A 139 3.39 -27.79 24.00
CA GLN A 139 4.18 -28.85 23.39
C GLN A 139 5.28 -29.30 24.35
N PRO A 140 5.62 -30.60 24.35
CA PRO A 140 6.46 -31.19 25.39
C PRO A 140 7.97 -30.97 25.20
N TRP A 141 8.39 -30.26 24.15
CA TRP A 141 9.80 -30.10 23.78
C TRP A 141 10.49 -28.94 24.49
#